data_AF-A0A932L6B0-F1
#
_entry.id   AF-A0A932L6B0-F1
#
_cell.length_a   1.000
_cell.length_b   1.000
_cell.length_c   1.000
_cell.angle_alpha   90.00
_cell.angle_beta   90.00
_cell.angle_gamma   90.00
#
_symmetry.space_group_name_H-M   'P 1'
#
loop_
_entity.id
_entity.type
_entity.pdbx_description
1 polymer ?
#
loop_
_entity_poly.entity_id
_entity_poly.type
_entity_poly.pdbx_seq_one_letter_code
_entity_poly.pdbx_strand_id
1 'polypeptide(L)'
;MSGQPITSLSRQERRHCRRLLIWEGTLDSFVASLTGGIILSRFAVGLGAGEGQVSILWAAANFGAALQVVGSYLVSRTGRRKGVCLAARGAALGLWLVVASLTVPAVHDWLAGPGAFWGASTPLVVLIVLHALIILLTQLSQAAWFSWAAEMTPPAFWGRYFGRRNMFMLVFSTPVGVAGGLLCDWWFQHFRAQP
;
A
#
# COMPACT_ATOMS: atom_id res chain seq x y z
N MET A 1 17.87 -15.78 -8.07
CA MET A 1 17.25 -16.76 -7.13
C MET A 1 16.04 -17.40 -7.81
N SER A 2 16.33 -18.20 -8.82
CA SER A 2 15.42 -18.99 -9.64
C SER A 2 15.18 -20.36 -8.98
N GLY A 3 13.93 -20.80 -8.89
CA GLY A 3 13.49 -22.21 -8.92
C GLY A 3 14.04 -23.24 -7.91
N GLN A 4 14.96 -22.91 -7.01
CA GLN A 4 15.52 -23.88 -6.06
C GLN A 4 14.48 -24.22 -4.97
N PRO A 5 14.13 -25.49 -4.75
CA PRO A 5 13.18 -25.88 -3.72
C PRO A 5 13.75 -25.51 -2.34
N ILE A 6 12.92 -24.96 -1.46
CA ILE A 6 13.30 -24.48 -0.10
C ILE A 6 13.97 -25.57 0.75
N THR A 7 13.82 -26.84 0.35
CA THR A 7 14.53 -27.99 0.92
C THR A 7 16.05 -27.87 0.84
N SER A 8 16.61 -27.14 -0.14
CA SER A 8 18.06 -26.92 -0.27
C SER A 8 18.63 -25.85 0.67
N LEU A 9 17.78 -25.06 1.34
CA LEU A 9 18.23 -24.00 2.25
C LEU A 9 18.57 -24.55 3.64
N SER A 10 19.71 -24.12 4.18
CA SER A 10 20.14 -24.41 5.54
C SER A 10 19.17 -23.85 6.59
N ARG A 11 19.22 -24.39 7.82
CA ARG A 11 18.38 -23.89 8.94
C ARG A 11 18.62 -22.41 9.22
N GLN A 12 19.87 -21.94 9.08
CA GLN A 12 20.25 -20.55 9.30
C GLN A 12 19.64 -19.63 8.24
N GLU A 13 19.73 -20.00 6.97
CA GLU A 13 19.14 -19.23 5.85
C GLU A 13 17.63 -19.13 6.00
N ARG A 14 16.93 -20.23 6.33
CA ARG A 14 15.49 -20.19 6.55
C ARG A 14 15.11 -19.27 7.71
N ARG A 15 15.89 -19.26 8.80
CA ARG A 15 15.66 -18.35 9.94
C ARG A 15 15.88 -16.89 9.53
N HIS A 16 16.89 -16.63 8.72
CA HIS A 16 17.18 -15.31 8.19
C HIS A 16 16.06 -14.82 7.25
N CYS A 17 15.64 -15.63 6.27
CA CYS A 17 14.53 -15.30 5.37
C CYS A 17 13.22 -15.01 6.14
N ARG A 18 12.88 -15.82 7.15
CA ARG A 18 11.69 -15.55 7.99
C ARG A 18 11.78 -14.24 8.75
N ARG A 19 12.97 -13.82 9.19
CA ARG A 19 13.16 -12.50 9.84
C ARG A 19 12.99 -11.37 8.83
N LEU A 20 13.53 -11.52 7.62
CA LEU A 20 13.37 -10.55 6.54
C LEU A 20 11.89 -10.36 6.18
N LEU A 21 11.11 -11.44 6.08
CA LEU A 21 9.68 -11.37 5.80
C LEU A 21 8.86 -10.66 6.89
N ILE A 22 9.29 -10.73 8.15
CA ILE A 22 8.66 -9.96 9.24
C ILE A 22 8.95 -8.47 9.06
N TRP A 23 10.21 -8.12 8.82
CA TRP A 23 10.60 -6.72 8.60
C TRP A 23 9.98 -6.12 7.34
N GLU A 24 9.91 -6.89 6.26
CA GLU A 24 9.25 -6.47 5.02
C GLU A 24 7.77 -6.15 5.26
N GLY A 25 7.01 -7.04 5.91
CA GLY A 25 5.61 -6.75 6.26
C GLY A 25 5.44 -5.56 7.23
N THR A 26 6.42 -5.36 8.11
CA THR A 26 6.44 -4.22 9.04
C THR A 26 6.64 -2.90 8.30
N LEU A 27 7.61 -2.84 7.39
CA LEU A 27 7.84 -1.68 6.52
C LEU A 27 6.66 -1.43 5.59
N ASP A 28 6.06 -2.50 5.07
CA ASP A 28 4.85 -2.42 4.25
C ASP A 28 3.69 -1.74 5.00
N SER A 29 3.47 -2.15 6.24
CA SER A 29 2.42 -1.59 7.12
C SER A 29 2.70 -0.15 7.52
N PHE A 30 3.98 0.16 7.74
CA PHE A 30 4.45 1.52 8.00
C PHE A 30 4.09 2.44 6.83
N VAL A 31 4.44 2.03 5.60
CA VAL A 31 4.11 2.79 4.39
C VAL A 31 2.59 2.91 4.22
N ALA A 32 1.85 1.81 4.40
CA ALA A 32 0.38 1.83 4.30
C ALA A 32 -0.28 2.79 5.31
N SER A 33 0.30 2.96 6.49
CA SER A 33 -0.20 3.92 7.49
C SER A 33 0.07 5.37 7.09
N LEU A 34 1.16 5.63 6.37
CA LEU A 34 1.49 6.97 5.85
C LEU A 34 0.69 7.34 4.61
N THR A 35 0.35 6.35 3.77
CA THR A 35 -0.29 6.59 2.48
C THR A 35 -1.78 6.28 2.48
N GLY A 36 -2.35 5.88 3.60
CA GLY A 36 -3.76 5.52 3.74
C GLY A 36 -4.52 6.39 4.74
N GLY A 37 -5.73 5.92 5.07
CA GLY A 37 -6.54 6.42 6.17
C GLY A 37 -6.76 7.94 6.17
N ILE A 38 -6.55 8.57 7.32
CA ILE A 38 -6.82 10.00 7.53
C ILE A 38 -5.92 10.91 6.70
N ILE A 39 -4.64 10.55 6.50
CA ILE A 39 -3.68 11.37 5.72
C ILE A 39 -4.15 11.45 4.27
N LEU A 40 -4.48 10.30 3.67
CA LEU A 40 -5.01 10.25 2.31
C LEU A 40 -6.34 10.98 2.19
N SER A 41 -7.22 10.85 3.18
CA SER A 41 -8.53 11.53 3.20
C SER A 41 -8.37 13.05 3.24
N ARG A 42 -7.50 13.54 4.13
CA ARG A 42 -7.16 14.97 4.24
C ARG A 42 -6.50 15.48 2.97
N PHE A 43 -5.64 14.68 2.35
CA PHE A 43 -5.02 15.01 1.07
C PHE A 43 -6.06 15.11 -0.06
N ALA A 44 -7.02 14.19 -0.12
CA ALA A 44 -8.11 14.24 -1.10
C ALA A 44 -9.00 15.47 -0.91
N VAL A 45 -9.40 15.78 0.34
CA VAL A 45 -10.11 17.04 0.67
C VAL A 45 -9.24 18.25 0.30
N GLY A 46 -7.92 18.11 0.45
CA GLY A 46 -6.90 19.01 -0.07
C GLY A 46 -7.12 19.41 -1.53
N LEU A 47 -7.43 18.43 -2.37
CA LEU A 47 -7.66 18.57 -3.81
C LEU A 47 -9.12 18.88 -4.17
N GLY A 48 -9.96 19.19 -3.19
CA GLY A 48 -11.38 19.52 -3.40
C GLY A 48 -12.33 18.31 -3.32
N ALA A 49 -11.94 17.20 -2.69
CA ALA A 49 -12.83 16.06 -2.53
C ALA A 49 -14.02 16.37 -1.61
N GLY A 50 -15.22 16.02 -2.08
CA GLY A 50 -16.42 15.96 -1.25
C GLY A 50 -16.51 14.67 -0.43
N GLU A 51 -17.46 14.61 0.49
CA GLU A 51 -17.67 13.47 1.41
C GLU A 51 -17.88 12.14 0.68
N GLY A 52 -18.62 12.15 -0.43
CA GLY A 52 -18.86 10.96 -1.25
C GLY A 52 -17.58 10.38 -1.87
N GLN A 53 -16.67 11.24 -2.33
CA GLN A 53 -15.40 10.81 -2.94
C GLN A 53 -14.43 10.26 -1.89
N VAL A 54 -14.38 10.88 -0.71
CA VAL A 54 -13.64 10.33 0.43
C VAL A 54 -14.19 8.96 0.80
N SER A 55 -15.51 8.81 0.84
CA SER A 55 -16.16 7.51 1.13
C SER A 55 -15.78 6.44 0.10
N ILE A 56 -15.69 6.79 -1.19
CA ILE A 56 -15.23 5.89 -2.25
C ILE A 56 -13.78 5.44 -2.01
N LEU A 57 -12.88 6.34 -1.59
CA LEU A 57 -11.49 5.98 -1.28
C LEU A 57 -11.43 4.95 -0.13
N TRP A 58 -12.21 5.15 0.92
CA TRP A 58 -12.31 4.18 2.03
C TRP A 58 -12.92 2.85 1.60
N ALA A 59 -13.97 2.88 0.77
CA ALA A 59 -14.62 1.68 0.26
C ALA A 59 -13.68 0.86 -0.64
N ALA A 60 -12.92 1.54 -1.51
CA ALA A 60 -11.96 0.90 -2.41
C ALA A 60 -10.92 0.07 -1.64
N ALA A 61 -10.40 0.60 -0.53
CA ALA A 61 -9.43 -0.12 0.32
C ALA A 61 -10.02 -1.43 0.88
N ASN A 62 -11.28 -1.41 1.34
CA ASN A 62 -11.96 -2.59 1.85
C ASN A 62 -12.28 -3.61 0.75
N PHE A 63 -12.68 -3.14 -0.43
CA PHE A 63 -12.97 -4.02 -1.57
C PHE A 63 -11.72 -4.74 -2.09
N GLY A 64 -10.54 -4.21 -1.81
CA GLY A 64 -9.26 -4.84 -2.07
C GLY A 64 -9.18 -6.29 -1.56
N ALA A 65 -9.76 -6.60 -0.40
CA ALA A 65 -9.72 -7.96 0.15
C ALA A 65 -10.37 -8.99 -0.79
N ALA A 66 -11.49 -8.64 -1.44
CA ALA A 66 -12.14 -9.51 -2.42
C ALA A 66 -11.23 -9.76 -3.65
N LEU A 67 -10.47 -8.74 -4.06
CA LEU A 67 -9.52 -8.84 -5.17
C LEU A 67 -8.33 -9.77 -4.85
N GLN A 68 -8.07 -10.08 -3.58
CA GLN A 68 -7.01 -10.99 -3.19
C GLN A 68 -7.25 -12.42 -3.71
N VAL A 69 -8.51 -12.87 -3.76
CA VAL A 69 -8.89 -14.18 -4.31
C VAL A 69 -8.54 -14.26 -5.79
N VAL A 70 -8.90 -13.21 -6.54
CA VAL A 70 -8.56 -13.07 -7.96
C VAL A 70 -7.04 -13.02 -8.16
N GLY A 71 -6.34 -12.25 -7.32
CA GLY A 71 -4.89 -12.17 -7.32
C GLY A 71 -4.23 -13.54 -7.09
N SER A 72 -4.74 -14.35 -6.16
CA SER A 72 -4.24 -15.70 -5.90
C SER A 72 -4.39 -16.62 -7.12
N TYR A 73 -5.52 -16.52 -7.83
CA TYR A 73 -5.75 -17.26 -9.07
C TYR A 73 -4.79 -16.83 -10.19
N LEU A 74 -4.56 -15.52 -10.35
CA LEU A 74 -3.61 -15.02 -11.36
C LEU A 74 -2.17 -15.44 -11.05
N VAL A 75 -1.77 -15.38 -9.77
CA VAL A 75 -0.42 -15.78 -9.34
C VAL A 75 -0.18 -17.27 -9.59
N SER A 76 -1.17 -18.13 -9.32
CA SER A 76 -1.02 -19.58 -9.51
C SER A 76 -0.77 -19.94 -10.98
N ARG A 77 -1.36 -19.21 -11.93
CA ARG A 77 -1.15 -19.36 -13.38
C ARG A 77 0.26 -18.95 -13.84
N THR A 78 0.86 -17.94 -13.21
CA THR A 78 2.18 -17.42 -13.64
C THR A 78 3.36 -18.28 -13.19
N GLY A 79 3.21 -19.10 -12.14
CA GLY A 79 4.29 -19.92 -11.58
C GLY A 79 5.47 -19.13 -10.95
N ARG A 80 5.50 -17.79 -11.07
CA ARG A 80 6.63 -16.92 -10.67
C ARG A 80 6.25 -16.01 -9.51
N ARG A 81 5.80 -16.60 -8.40
CA ARG A 81 5.26 -15.93 -7.19
C ARG A 81 6.11 -14.74 -6.71
N LYS A 82 7.41 -14.96 -6.49
CA LYS A 82 8.33 -13.92 -6.00
C LYS A 82 8.47 -12.75 -6.99
N GLY A 83 8.57 -13.05 -8.29
CA GLY A 83 8.71 -12.03 -9.32
C GLY A 83 7.46 -11.14 -9.40
N VAL A 84 6.28 -11.76 -9.40
CA VAL A 84 4.99 -11.05 -9.39
C VAL A 84 4.85 -10.18 -8.13
N CYS A 85 5.18 -10.71 -6.95
CA CYS A 85 5.13 -9.97 -5.69
C CYS A 85 5.98 -8.70 -5.74
N LEU A 86 7.25 -8.82 -6.14
CA LEU A 86 8.19 -7.70 -6.21
C LEU A 86 7.81 -6.68 -7.28
N ALA A 87 7.41 -7.13 -8.47
CA ALA A 87 6.99 -6.25 -9.55
C ALA A 87 5.73 -5.46 -9.17
N ALA A 88 4.70 -6.14 -8.65
CA ALA A 88 3.47 -5.50 -8.24
C ALA A 88 3.69 -4.51 -7.08
N ARG A 89 4.52 -4.89 -6.08
CA ARG A 89 4.83 -3.99 -4.96
C ARG A 89 5.65 -2.80 -5.41
N GLY A 90 6.66 -3.01 -6.24
CA GLY A 90 7.49 -1.94 -6.80
C GLY A 90 6.67 -0.96 -7.63
N ALA A 91 5.74 -1.47 -8.46
CA ALA A 91 4.81 -0.63 -9.21
C ALA A 91 3.89 0.18 -8.27
N ALA A 92 3.32 -0.44 -7.22
CA ALA A 92 2.48 0.27 -6.25
C ALA A 92 3.25 1.38 -5.52
N LEU A 93 4.50 1.13 -5.12
CA LEU A 93 5.37 2.16 -4.51
C LEU A 93 5.73 3.27 -5.50
N GLY A 94 6.00 2.92 -6.76
CA GLY A 94 6.25 3.89 -7.83
C GLY A 94 5.05 4.81 -8.08
N LEU A 95 3.83 4.26 -8.06
CA LEU A 95 2.61 5.06 -8.19
C LEU A 95 2.39 6.00 -7.00
N TRP A 96 2.83 5.64 -5.79
CA TRP A 96 2.82 6.58 -4.66
C TRP A 96 3.75 7.77 -4.87
N LEU A 97 4.86 7.61 -5.59
CA LEU A 97 5.71 8.75 -5.98
C LEU A 97 5.00 9.67 -6.98
N VAL A 98 4.18 9.10 -7.88
CA VAL A 98 3.32 9.89 -8.78
C VAL A 98 2.21 10.60 -7.99
N VAL A 99 1.64 9.96 -6.97
CA VAL A 99 0.69 10.64 -6.08
C VAL A 99 1.38 11.78 -5.31
N ALA A 100 2.61 11.55 -4.83
CA ALA A 100 3.37 12.58 -4.14
C ALA A 100 3.71 13.77 -5.06
N SER A 101 3.92 13.57 -6.35
CA SER A 101 4.16 14.69 -7.26
C SER A 101 2.94 15.61 -7.41
N LEU A 102 1.72 15.15 -7.10
CA LEU A 102 0.52 16.00 -7.06
C LEU A 102 0.59 17.10 -5.99
N THR A 103 1.46 16.98 -4.98
CA THR A 103 1.67 18.03 -3.98
C THR A 103 2.56 19.17 -4.49
N VAL A 104 3.23 18.98 -5.64
CA VAL A 104 4.11 20.00 -6.23
C VAL A 104 3.22 21.03 -6.95
N PRO A 105 3.28 22.33 -6.59
CA PRO A 105 2.40 23.35 -7.18
C PRO A 105 2.44 23.37 -8.71
N ALA A 106 3.63 23.24 -9.31
CA ALA A 106 3.78 23.21 -10.76
C ALA A 106 3.05 22.03 -11.43
N VAL A 107 2.99 20.86 -10.78
CA VAL A 107 2.25 19.69 -11.29
C VAL A 107 0.76 19.90 -11.11
N HIS A 108 0.36 20.43 -9.96
CA HIS A 108 -1.04 20.76 -9.68
C HIS A 108 -1.60 21.77 -10.69
N ASP A 109 -0.89 22.87 -10.92
CA ASP A 109 -1.31 23.94 -11.83
C ASP A 109 -1.30 23.49 -13.29
N TRP A 110 -0.36 22.60 -13.66
CA TRP A 110 -0.36 21.96 -14.98
C TRP A 110 -1.59 21.06 -15.18
N LEU A 111 -1.97 20.27 -14.16
CA LEU A 111 -3.14 19.39 -14.22
C LEU A 111 -4.47 20.13 -14.09
N ALA A 112 -4.51 21.25 -13.37
CA ALA A 112 -5.72 22.05 -13.16
C ALA A 112 -5.87 23.22 -14.16
N GLY A 113 -4.89 23.40 -15.04
CA GLY A 113 -4.78 24.55 -15.94
C GLY A 113 -5.77 24.54 -17.13
N PRO A 114 -5.76 25.61 -17.94
CA PRO A 114 -6.61 25.73 -19.13
C PRO A 114 -6.28 24.63 -20.14
N GLY A 115 -7.19 23.66 -20.33
CA GLY A 115 -6.97 22.48 -21.17
C GLY A 115 -7.06 21.15 -20.42
N ALA A 116 -7.18 21.18 -19.09
CA ALA A 116 -7.43 20.00 -18.29
C ALA A 116 -8.79 19.36 -18.61
N PHE A 117 -8.81 18.05 -18.91
CA PHE A 117 -10.02 17.33 -19.32
C PHE A 117 -11.17 17.42 -18.29
N TRP A 118 -10.83 17.42 -17.00
CA TRP A 118 -11.79 17.55 -15.89
C TRP A 118 -11.69 18.91 -15.18
N GLY A 119 -11.06 19.90 -15.81
CA GLY A 119 -10.82 21.23 -15.22
C GLY A 119 -10.08 21.15 -13.88
N ALA A 120 -10.50 21.98 -12.91
CA ALA A 120 -9.91 22.05 -11.58
C ALA A 120 -10.03 20.73 -10.77
N SER A 121 -10.91 19.80 -11.15
CA SER A 121 -11.06 18.50 -10.48
C SER A 121 -10.08 17.42 -10.98
N THR A 122 -9.28 17.72 -12.02
CA THR A 122 -8.36 16.74 -12.62
C THR A 122 -7.38 16.12 -11.62
N PRO A 123 -6.73 16.86 -10.71
CA PRO A 123 -5.82 16.27 -9.72
C PRO A 123 -6.50 15.23 -8.81
N LEU A 124 -7.74 15.50 -8.42
CA LEU A 124 -8.53 14.60 -7.59
C LEU A 124 -8.92 13.32 -8.34
N VAL A 125 -9.37 13.44 -9.59
CA VAL A 125 -9.69 12.27 -10.43
C VAL A 125 -8.45 11.39 -10.62
N VAL A 126 -7.29 12.01 -10.89
CA VAL A 126 -6.00 11.33 -10.99
C VAL A 126 -5.66 10.60 -9.69
N LEU A 127 -5.83 11.25 -8.53
CA LEU A 127 -5.62 10.61 -7.22
C LEU A 127 -6.50 9.36 -7.05
N ILE A 128 -7.80 9.44 -7.34
CA ILE A 128 -8.74 8.32 -7.18
C ILE A 128 -8.34 7.13 -8.08
N VAL A 129 -8.03 7.40 -9.35
CA VAL A 129 -7.62 6.36 -10.31
C VAL A 129 -6.30 5.71 -9.91
N LEU A 130 -5.29 6.52 -9.54
CA LEU A 130 -4.01 6.02 -9.06
C LEU A 130 -4.18 5.19 -7.80
N HIS A 131 -5.02 5.63 -6.85
CA HIS A 131 -5.27 4.90 -5.61
C HIS A 131 -5.93 3.54 -5.87
N ALA A 132 -6.92 3.48 -6.77
CA ALA A 132 -7.53 2.21 -7.15
C ALA A 132 -6.51 1.24 -7.77
N LEU A 133 -5.62 1.73 -8.65
CA LEU A 133 -4.55 0.92 -9.24
C LEU A 133 -3.53 0.45 -8.19
N ILE A 134 -3.16 1.32 -7.25
CA ILE A 134 -2.29 0.99 -6.12
C ILE A 134 -2.90 -0.13 -5.27
N ILE A 135 -4.20 -0.07 -4.98
CA ILE A 135 -4.90 -1.12 -4.23
C ILE A 135 -4.83 -2.44 -5.02
N LEU A 136 -5.16 -2.44 -6.30
CA LEU A 136 -5.10 -3.64 -7.16
C LEU A 136 -3.72 -4.31 -7.12
N LEU A 137 -2.66 -3.52 -7.31
CA LEU A 137 -1.28 -4.00 -7.29
C LEU A 137 -0.85 -4.50 -5.91
N THR A 138 -1.25 -3.80 -4.85
CA THR A 138 -0.98 -4.21 -3.47
C THR A 138 -1.65 -5.56 -3.18
N GLN A 139 -2.92 -5.74 -3.55
CA GLN A 139 -3.65 -6.98 -3.31
C GLN A 139 -3.08 -8.17 -4.11
N LEU A 140 -2.67 -7.94 -5.35
CA LEU A 140 -1.94 -8.94 -6.15
C LEU A 140 -0.62 -9.32 -5.49
N SER A 141 0.14 -8.33 -5.02
CA SER A 141 1.40 -8.57 -4.30
C SER A 141 1.18 -9.37 -3.02
N GLN A 142 0.14 -9.06 -2.25
CA GLN A 142 -0.20 -9.78 -1.02
C GLN A 142 -0.57 -11.24 -1.29
N ALA A 143 -1.35 -11.53 -2.34
CA ALA A 143 -1.67 -12.90 -2.72
C ALA A 143 -0.41 -13.70 -3.11
N ALA A 144 0.50 -13.07 -3.86
CA ALA A 144 1.78 -13.66 -4.23
C ALA A 144 2.70 -13.87 -3.02
N TRP A 145 2.70 -12.92 -2.09
CA TRP A 145 3.47 -12.97 -0.85
C TRP A 145 3.00 -14.11 0.04
N PHE A 146 1.69 -14.27 0.28
CA PHE A 146 1.17 -15.38 1.10
C PHE A 146 1.51 -16.74 0.52
N SER A 147 1.41 -16.88 -0.81
CA SER A 147 1.78 -18.11 -1.51
C SER A 147 3.26 -18.46 -1.31
N TRP A 148 4.13 -17.46 -1.30
CA TRP A 148 5.57 -17.65 -1.07
C TRP A 148 5.93 -17.85 0.42
N ALA A 149 5.29 -17.10 1.31
CA ALA A 149 5.53 -17.16 2.75
C ALA A 149 5.07 -18.50 3.37
N ALA A 150 3.97 -19.07 2.86
CA ALA A 150 3.46 -20.37 3.29
C ALA A 150 4.48 -21.50 3.06
N GLU A 151 5.29 -21.43 2.01
CA GLU A 151 6.33 -22.42 1.72
C GLU A 151 7.53 -22.32 2.68
N MET A 152 7.80 -21.13 3.24
CA MET A 152 8.97 -20.88 4.11
C MET A 152 8.78 -21.32 5.56
N THR A 153 7.54 -21.58 5.97
CA THR A 153 7.19 -21.89 7.36
C THR A 153 6.36 -23.17 7.42
N PRO A 154 6.75 -24.20 8.19
CA PRO A 154 5.93 -25.40 8.31
C PRO A 154 4.55 -25.10 8.93
N PRO A 155 3.48 -25.80 8.54
CA PRO A 155 2.12 -25.52 8.99
C PRO A 155 1.95 -25.44 10.52
N ALA A 156 2.65 -26.31 11.26
CA ALA A 156 2.63 -26.34 12.74
C ALA A 156 3.13 -25.04 13.40
N PHE A 157 3.79 -24.15 12.66
CA PHE A 157 4.34 -22.89 13.16
C PHE A 157 3.67 -21.65 12.57
N TRP A 158 2.66 -21.80 11.70
CA TRP A 158 2.01 -20.66 11.05
C TRP A 158 1.43 -19.67 12.06
N GLY A 159 0.67 -20.13 13.06
CA GLY A 159 0.08 -19.25 14.07
C GLY A 159 1.11 -18.41 14.82
N ARG A 160 2.20 -19.02 15.30
CA ARG A 160 3.29 -18.30 16.00
C ARG A 160 4.03 -17.33 15.07
N TYR A 161 4.28 -17.74 13.83
CA TYR A 161 4.99 -16.91 12.86
C TYR A 161 4.18 -15.70 12.42
N PHE A 162 2.95 -15.91 11.92
CA PHE A 162 2.07 -14.85 11.45
C PHE A 162 1.55 -13.98 12.59
N GLY A 163 1.33 -14.56 13.78
CA GLY A 163 1.01 -13.79 14.98
C GLY A 163 2.13 -12.81 15.35
N ARG A 164 3.38 -13.30 15.37
CA ARG A 164 4.53 -12.41 15.61
C ARG A 164 4.68 -11.35 14.52
N ARG A 165 4.54 -11.71 13.24
CA ARG A 165 4.58 -10.73 12.14
C ARG A 165 3.52 -9.64 12.34
N ASN A 166 2.28 -10.01 12.60
CA ASN A 166 1.19 -9.06 12.79
C ASN A 166 1.38 -8.18 14.03
N MET A 167 1.95 -8.73 15.11
CA MET A 167 2.31 -7.93 16.28
C MET A 167 3.33 -6.84 15.93
N PHE A 168 4.40 -7.20 15.19
CA PHE A 168 5.39 -6.21 14.73
C PHE A 168 4.76 -5.18 13.80
N MET A 169 3.92 -5.60 12.84
CA MET A 169 3.19 -4.68 11.98
C MET A 169 2.39 -3.67 12.81
N LEU A 170 1.56 -4.14 13.74
CA LEU A 170 0.70 -3.28 14.57
C LEU A 170 1.50 -2.32 15.46
N VAL A 171 2.53 -2.82 16.14
CA VAL A 171 3.34 -2.01 17.07
C VAL A 171 4.08 -0.89 16.35
N PHE A 172 4.52 -1.11 15.12
CA PHE A 172 5.25 -0.10 14.35
C PHE A 172 4.33 0.80 13.53
N SER A 173 3.22 0.29 13.00
CA SER A 173 2.33 1.05 12.12
C SER A 173 1.36 1.94 12.89
N THR A 174 0.89 1.51 14.06
CA THR A 174 -0.12 2.27 14.84
C THR A 174 0.39 3.64 15.29
N PRO A 175 1.59 3.76 15.91
CA PRO A 175 2.10 5.08 16.31
C PRO A 175 2.29 6.02 15.12
N VAL A 176 2.64 5.47 13.96
CA VAL A 176 2.84 6.23 12.72
C VAL A 176 1.53 6.78 12.20
N GLY A 177 0.47 5.98 12.19
CA GLY A 177 -0.87 6.45 11.84
C GLY A 177 -1.36 7.57 12.78
N VAL A 178 -1.15 7.42 14.09
CA VAL A 178 -1.51 8.44 15.08
C VAL A 178 -0.69 9.71 14.89
N ALA A 179 0.64 9.61 14.82
CA ALA A 179 1.52 10.74 14.63
C ALA A 179 1.24 11.47 13.30
N GLY A 180 0.96 10.72 12.23
CA GLY A 180 0.59 11.27 10.94
C GLY A 180 -0.74 12.00 10.97
N GLY A 181 -1.75 11.47 11.67
CA GLY A 181 -3.03 12.16 11.89
C GLY A 181 -2.86 13.48 12.67
N LEU A 182 -2.12 13.45 13.78
CA LEU A 182 -1.80 14.63 14.57
C LEU A 182 -1.04 15.69 13.77
N LEU A 183 -0.08 15.26 12.94
CA LEU A 183 0.67 16.15 12.06
C LEU A 183 -0.24 16.79 11.01
N CYS A 184 -1.15 16.03 10.41
CA CYS A 184 -2.14 16.58 9.48
C CYS A 184 -3.01 17.61 10.19
N ASP A 185 -3.61 17.29 11.33
CA ASP A 185 -4.48 18.23 12.04
C ASP A 185 -3.73 19.52 12.44
N TRP A 186 -2.49 19.39 12.93
CA TRP A 186 -1.62 20.54 13.21
C TRP A 186 -1.37 21.39 11.95
N TRP A 187 -1.02 20.76 10.82
CA TRP A 187 -0.76 21.47 9.56
C TRP A 187 -1.98 22.24 9.07
N PHE A 188 -3.16 21.61 9.07
CA PHE A 188 -4.39 22.25 8.60
C PHE A 188 -4.81 23.43 9.48
N GLN A 189 -4.63 23.32 10.80
CA GLN A 189 -4.91 24.43 11.73
C GLN A 189 -4.00 25.64 11.52
N HIS A 190 -2.72 25.42 11.17
CA HIS A 190 -1.73 26.50 11.07
C HIS A 190 -1.61 27.10 9.65
N PHE A 191 -1.80 26.31 8.60
CA PHE A 191 -1.52 26.73 7.23
C PHE A 191 -2.75 26.85 6.33
N ARG A 192 -3.88 26.22 6.70
CA ARG A 192 -5.11 26.23 5.87
C ARG A 192 -6.29 26.95 6.51
N ALA A 193 -6.10 27.56 7.69
CA ALA A 193 -7.03 28.53 8.24
C ALA A 193 -6.85 29.91 7.59
N GLN A 194 -7.01 30.02 6.26
CA GLN A 194 -7.37 31.26 5.60
C GLN A 194 -8.45 30.95 4.56
N PRO A 195 -9.56 31.70 4.56
CA PRO A 195 -10.78 31.38 3.80
C PRO A 195 -10.58 31.38 2.28
#